data_AF-A0A0D0C1X3-F1
#
_entry.id   AF-A0A0D0C1X3-F1
#
_cell.length_a   1.000
_cell.length_b   1.000
_cell.length_c   1.000
_cell.angle_alpha   90.00
_cell.angle_beta   90.00
_cell.angle_gamma   90.00
#
_symmetry.space_group_name_H-M   'P 1'
#
loop_
_entity.id
_entity.type
_entity.pdbx_description
1 polymer ?
#
loop_
_entity_poly.entity_id
_entity_poly.type
_entity_poly.pdbx_seq_one_letter_code
_entity_poly.pdbx_strand_id
1 'polypeptide(L)' 'NIMPTPPAYKGLRLEYLTNCLKQHNAATKGDNWEGFILNTICSYLKHFLPSLADNEDPSTDHLKSVDDRCPDPE' A
#
# COMPACT_ATOMS: atom_id res chain seq x y z
N ASN A 1 2.03 16.61 -28.98
CA ASN A 1 2.62 16.74 -27.63
C ASN A 1 1.86 15.77 -26.73
N ILE A 2 2.43 14.59 -26.43
CA ILE A 2 1.76 13.61 -25.55
C ILE A 2 2.08 14.05 -24.12
N MET A 3 1.07 14.52 -23.38
CA MET A 3 1.26 14.73 -21.94
C MET A 3 1.40 13.35 -21.30
N PRO A 4 2.43 13.12 -20.47
CA PRO A 4 2.55 11.86 -19.75
C PRO A 4 1.30 11.65 -18.91
N THR A 5 0.83 10.40 -18.87
CA THR A 5 -0.27 10.01 -18.01
C THR A 5 0.09 10.42 -16.59
N PRO A 6 -0.78 11.17 -15.88
CA PRO A 6 -0.51 11.50 -14.49
C PRO A 6 -0.31 10.20 -13.68
N PRO A 7 0.56 10.22 -12.67
CA PRO A 7 0.86 9.03 -11.90
C PRO A 7 -0.40 8.48 -11.23
N ALA A 8 -0.55 7.16 -11.24
CA ALA A 8 -1.71 6.48 -10.65
C ALA A 8 -1.82 6.67 -9.13
N TYR A 9 -0.70 6.88 -8.45
CA TYR A 9 -0.63 7.10 -7.01
C TYR A 9 0.09 8.40 -6.67
N LYS A 10 -0.37 9.07 -5.61
CA LYS A 10 0.18 10.30 -5.05
C LYS A 10 0.02 10.30 -3.52
N GLY A 11 0.68 11.22 -2.83
CA GLY A 11 0.52 11.41 -1.38
C GLY A 11 0.86 10.14 -0.58
N LEU A 12 0.05 9.86 0.46
CA LEU A 12 0.29 8.75 1.39
C LEU A 12 0.33 7.38 0.72
N ARG A 13 -0.48 7.16 -0.32
CA ARG A 13 -0.47 5.88 -1.08
C ARG A 13 0.88 5.63 -1.74
N LEU A 14 1.46 6.66 -2.36
CA LEU A 14 2.77 6.55 -3.01
C LEU A 14 3.89 6.34 -1.99
N GLU A 15 3.84 7.08 -0.86
CA GLU A 15 4.79 6.93 0.23
C GLU A 15 4.75 5.52 0.82
N TYR A 16 3.55 5.00 1.09
CA TYR A 16 3.33 3.65 1.59
C TYR A 16 3.94 2.59 0.67
N LEU A 17 3.57 2.59 -0.62
CA LEU A 17 4.07 1.62 -1.60
C LEU A 17 5.60 1.69 -1.77
N THR A 18 6.15 2.90 -1.75
CA THR A 18 7.61 3.11 -1.80
C THR A 18 8.29 2.51 -0.57
N ASN A 19 7.70 2.66 0.61
CA ASN A 19 8.22 2.11 1.85
C ASN A 19 8.14 0.57 1.86
N CYS A 20 7.02 -0.01 1.44
CA CYS A 20 6.86 -1.46 1.29
C CYS A 20 7.97 -2.05 0.39
N LEU A 21 8.22 -1.43 -0.77
CA LEU A 21 9.27 -1.87 -1.70
C LEU A 21 10.67 -1.78 -1.07
N LYS A 22 10.98 -0.67 -0.38
CA LYS A 22 12.27 -0.50 0.31
C LYS A 22 12.48 -1.58 1.38
N GLN A 23 11.46 -1.86 2.18
CA GLN A 23 11.52 -2.87 3.24
C GLN A 23 11.66 -4.27 2.67
N HIS A 24 10.92 -4.61 1.62
CA HIS A 24 11.05 -5.88 0.93
C HIS A 24 12.48 -6.10 0.41
N ASN A 25 13.01 -5.13 -0.33
CA ASN A 25 14.37 -5.21 -0.86
C ASN A 25 15.43 -5.35 0.24
N ALA A 26 15.23 -4.69 1.39
CA ALA A 26 16.14 -4.81 2.53
C ALA A 26 16.07 -6.20 3.20
N ALA A 27 14.89 -6.81 3.28
CA ALA A 27 14.67 -8.08 3.97
C ALA A 27 15.01 -9.32 3.12
N THR A 28 14.70 -9.28 1.81
CA THR A 28 14.80 -10.46 0.94
C THR A 28 15.78 -10.32 -0.22
N LYS A 29 16.46 -9.16 -0.36
CA LYS A 29 17.23 -8.81 -1.57
C LYS A 29 16.43 -8.92 -2.88
N GLY A 30 15.10 -8.86 -2.80
CA GLY A 30 14.19 -9.00 -3.96
C GLY A 30 13.74 -10.44 -4.25
N ASP A 31 14.11 -11.42 -3.42
CA ASP A 31 13.55 -12.78 -3.50
C ASP A 31 12.10 -12.80 -2.98
N ASN A 32 11.29 -13.75 -3.48
CA ASN A 32 9.86 -13.93 -3.14
C ASN A 32 8.96 -12.73 -3.49
N TRP A 33 9.03 -12.29 -4.75
CA TRP A 33 8.21 -11.19 -5.27
C TRP A 33 6.70 -11.45 -5.17
N GLU A 34 6.25 -12.68 -5.41
CA GLU A 34 4.83 -13.04 -5.34
C GLU A 34 4.26 -12.81 -3.94
N GLY A 35 4.94 -13.33 -2.90
CA GLY A 35 4.53 -13.11 -1.52
C GLY A 35 4.54 -11.62 -1.13
N PHE A 36 5.50 -10.85 -1.64
CA PHE A 36 5.51 -9.40 -1.47
C PHE A 36 4.28 -8.73 -2.09
N ILE A 37 3.94 -9.04 -3.33
CA ILE A 37 2.79 -8.46 -4.02
C ILE A 37 1.50 -8.79 -3.27
N LEU A 38 1.28 -10.06 -2.92
CA LEU A 38 0.08 -10.48 -2.21
C LEU A 38 -0.05 -9.79 -0.84
N ASN A 39 1.02 -9.78 -0.05
CA ASN A 39 1.01 -9.13 1.25
C ASN A 39 0.83 -7.60 1.14
N THR A 40 1.43 -6.98 0.11
CA THR A 40 1.26 -5.54 -0.15
C THR A 40 -0.16 -5.22 -0.56
N ILE A 41 -0.81 -6.04 -1.38
CA ILE A 41 -2.22 -5.82 -1.77
C ILE A 41 -3.14 -5.94 -0.53
N CYS A 42 -2.99 -7.00 0.25
CA CYS A 42 -3.79 -7.20 1.47
C CYS A 42 -3.63 -6.05 2.46
N SER A 43 -2.39 -5.71 2.81
CA SER A 43 -2.11 -4.59 3.73
C SER A 43 -2.55 -3.24 3.17
N TYR A 44 -2.38 -3.00 1.87
CA TYR A 44 -2.82 -1.77 1.22
C TYR A 44 -4.34 -1.58 1.33
N LEU A 45 -5.13 -2.62 1.09
CA LEU A 45 -6.60 -2.53 1.18
C LEU A 45 -7.09 -2.31 2.62
N LYS A 46 -6.33 -2.77 3.62
CA LYS A 46 -6.60 -2.47 5.04
C LYS A 46 -6.32 -1.00 5.37
N HIS A 47 -5.22 -0.44 4.87
CA HIS A 47 -4.83 0.95 5.11
C HIS A 47 -5.65 1.96 4.29
N PHE A 48 -5.99 1.60 3.06
CA PHE A 48 -6.68 2.44 2.09
C PHE A 48 -7.95 1.72 1.63
N LEU A 49 -9.03 1.89 2.41
CA LEU A 49 -10.31 1.24 2.14
C LEU A 49 -10.79 1.55 0.70
N PRO A 50 -11.36 0.56 -0.03
CA PRO A 50 -11.89 0.78 -1.38
C PRO A 50 -13.01 1.82 -1.46
N SER A 51 -13.69 2.07 -0.33
CA SER A 51 -14.74 3.09 -0.20
C SER A 51 -14.21 4.51 -0.13
N LEU A 52 -12.90 4.69 0.11
CA LEU A 52 -12.26 5.98 0.21
C LEU A 52 -11.97 6.52 -1.21
N ALA A 53 -12.29 7.79 -1.47
CA ALA A 53 -12.01 8.37 -2.77
C ALA A 53 -10.49 8.46 -3.04
N ASP A 54 -10.09 8.45 -4.32
CA ASP A 54 -8.68 8.47 -4.72
C ASP A 54 -7.92 9.75 -4.29
N ASN A 55 -8.66 10.81 -3.98
CA ASN A 55 -8.14 12.09 -3.51
C ASN A 55 -8.21 12.26 -1.99
N GLU A 56 -8.79 11.30 -1.28
CA GLU A 56 -8.88 11.32 0.17
C GLU A 56 -7.82 10.44 0.77
N ASP A 57 -7.25 10.89 1.88
CA ASP A 57 -6.31 10.12 2.68
C ASP A 57 -7.05 9.44 3.85
N PRO A 58 -6.68 8.20 4.22
CA PRO A 58 -7.25 7.55 5.38
C PRO A 58 -6.95 8.37 6.64
N SER A 59 -7.88 8.38 7.59
CA SER A 59 -7.68 9.11 8.83
C SER A 59 -6.51 8.53 9.63
N THR A 60 -5.84 9.38 10.39
CA THR A 60 -4.72 8.95 11.25
C THR A 60 -5.15 7.89 12.26
N ASP A 61 -6.38 7.95 12.77
CA ASP A 61 -6.90 6.96 13.71
C ASP A 61 -7.17 5.61 13.02
N HIS A 62 -7.66 5.61 11.78
CA HIS A 62 -7.78 4.40 10.97
C HIS A 62 -6.42 3.75 10.80
N LEU A 63 -5.42 4.50 10.32
CA LEU A 63 -4.06 4.00 10.10
C LEU A 63 -3.42 3.40 11.36
N LYS A 64 -3.67 3.98 12.55
CA LYS A 64 -3.17 3.43 13.83
C LYS A 64 -3.87 2.14 14.26
N SER A 65 -5.09 1.92 13.79
CA SER A 65 -5.90 0.75 14.14
C SER A 65 -5.63 -0.48 13.25
N VAL A 66 -4.99 -0.27 12.09
CA VAL A 66 -4.67 -1.36 11.17
C VAL A 66 -3.55 -2.22 11.72
N ASP A 67 -3.79 -3.53 11.83
CA ASP A 67 -2.77 -4.54 12.08
C ASP A 67 -2.63 -5.47 10.87
N ASP A 68 -1.52 -5.31 10.13
CA ASP A 68 -1.22 -6.14 8.96
C ASP A 68 -1.06 -7.62 9.28
N ARG A 69 -0.78 -7.96 10.54
CA ARG A 69 -0.59 -9.35 10.98
C ARG A 69 -1.89 -10.06 11.32
N CYS A 70 -3.00 -9.32 11.46
CA CYS A 70 -4.29 -9.91 11.74
C CYS A 70 -4.91 -10.44 10.43
N PRO A 71 -5.30 -11.73 10.34
CA PRO A 71 -6.02 -12.22 9.18
C PRO A 71 -7.33 -11.46 8.97
N ASP A 72 -7.72 -11.27 7.72
CA ASP A 72 -9.03 -10.70 7.41
C ASP A 72 -10.14 -11.66 7.90
N PRO A 73 -11.24 -11.15 8.47
CA PRO A 73 -12.36 -11.99 8.87
C PRO A 73 -12.96 -12.69 7.64
N GLU A 74 -13.29 -13.98 7.79
CA GLU A 74 -14.00 -14.79 6.77
C GLU A 74 -15.47 -14.35 6.58
#